data_AF-A0A2M7KFS2-F1
#
_entry.id   AF-A0A2M7KFS2-F1
#
_cell.length_a   1.000
_cell.length_b   1.000
_cell.length_c   1.000
_cell.angle_alpha   90.00
_cell.angle_beta   90.00
_cell.angle_gamma   90.00
#
_symmetry.space_group_name_H-M   'P 1'
#
loop_
_entity.id
_entity.type
_entity.pdbx_description
1 polymer ?
#
loop_
_entity_poly.entity_id
_entity_poly.type
_entity_poly.pdbx_seq_one_letter_code
_entity_poly.pdbx_strand_id
1 'polypeptide(L)'
;MKINNALTLQSVQPTLDRFFEVAAPKLLNLERSWDPAKGTPVFTVEGEYTTRGWTEWTQGFQFGCQLLQFDATGDEQFLELGTKNLLAKMAPHVSHFGVHDHGFNNISTYGNLRRLLLEGRVPADEHLLNFCELALKVSGAVQANRWTKLGDGCGYIYSFNGPHSLFSDTQRTLRILAVSHQLGHVLMGENDKAHSLLHRLIQHSDATLKYNVYYGEGRDSYDVPGRVVHESIFNVTDGNYRCPSTQQGYSPFSTWTRGLAWVELGCAEQLEFFATLSADAVAAYTDRSAFMQRLERAALATADFHLANSAADGIPVWDTGAPGVAALGAYQDAPSDPYNAREPYDSSAAAIAAQGFYRLGKYLETKGDAEQGKQYKQAALTLAQALFEEPYLSTDPSHQGLLLHSVYHRPNGWDHVPAGRTIPCGESSMWGDYHAMEFALLLKREAEGGTYLRFF
;
A
#
# COMPACT_ATOMS: atom_id res chain seq x y z
N MET A 1 -20.63 -0.47 0.40
CA MET A 1 -20.37 0.98 0.54
C MET A 1 -21.51 1.83 -0.02
N LYS A 2 -21.90 2.89 0.70
CA LYS A 2 -22.86 3.92 0.28
C LYS A 2 -22.10 5.22 0.01
N ILE A 3 -21.76 5.47 -1.26
CA ILE A 3 -20.92 6.61 -1.67
C ILE A 3 -21.64 7.94 -1.39
N ASN A 4 -20.99 8.83 -0.65
CA ASN A 4 -21.46 10.18 -0.39
C ASN A 4 -21.06 11.13 -1.52
N ASN A 5 -21.99 11.37 -2.46
CA ASN A 5 -21.77 12.23 -3.62
C ASN A 5 -21.74 13.73 -3.31
N ALA A 6 -22.02 14.14 -2.07
CA ALA A 6 -22.02 15.55 -1.65
C ALA A 6 -20.65 16.05 -1.17
N LEU A 7 -19.69 15.15 -0.94
CA LEU A 7 -18.35 15.51 -0.48
C LEU A 7 -17.56 16.21 -1.60
N THR A 8 -16.72 17.14 -1.19
CA THR A 8 -15.76 17.84 -2.04
C THR A 8 -14.39 17.85 -1.36
N LEU A 9 -13.33 18.14 -2.11
CA LEU A 9 -12.00 18.34 -1.52
C LEU A 9 -12.02 19.45 -0.45
N GLN A 10 -12.76 20.52 -0.71
CA GLN A 10 -12.91 21.62 0.24
C GLN A 10 -13.69 21.23 1.50
N SER A 11 -14.67 20.32 1.40
CA SER A 11 -15.45 19.90 2.57
C SER A 11 -14.66 19.02 3.53
N VAL A 12 -13.66 18.27 3.04
CA VAL A 12 -12.82 17.39 3.89
C VAL A 12 -11.58 18.10 4.43
N GLN A 13 -11.20 19.26 3.88
CA GLN A 13 -10.02 20.02 4.28
C GLN A 13 -9.88 20.24 5.80
N PRO A 14 -10.92 20.67 6.55
CA PRO A 14 -10.78 20.88 8.00
C PRO A 14 -10.43 19.60 8.75
N THR A 15 -10.93 18.46 8.29
CA THR A 15 -10.62 17.15 8.87
C THR A 15 -9.17 16.73 8.57
N LEU A 16 -8.65 17.06 7.38
CA LEU A 16 -7.25 16.84 7.02
C LEU A 16 -6.30 17.67 7.90
N ASP A 17 -6.63 18.94 8.14
CA ASP A 17 -5.82 19.81 8.99
C ASP A 17 -5.78 19.29 10.43
N ARG A 18 -6.94 18.94 11.00
CA ARG A 18 -7.04 18.29 12.32
C ARG A 18 -6.24 16.97 12.38
N PHE A 19 -6.27 16.17 11.31
CA PHE A 19 -5.52 14.92 11.25
C PHE A 19 -4.01 15.15 11.41
N PHE A 20 -3.44 16.13 10.69
CA PHE A 20 -2.01 16.46 10.81
C PHE A 20 -1.64 17.16 12.13
N GLU A 21 -2.58 17.88 12.76
CA GLU A 21 -2.41 18.40 14.12
C GLU A 21 -2.31 17.27 15.15
N VAL A 22 -3.12 16.22 15.01
CA VAL A 22 -3.09 15.02 15.87
C VAL A 22 -1.84 14.17 15.61
N ALA A 23 -1.37 14.11 14.36
CA ALA A 23 -0.19 13.35 13.97
C ALA A 23 1.09 13.84 14.66
N ALA A 24 1.33 15.14 14.67
CA ALA A 24 2.56 15.75 15.16
C ALA A 24 2.99 15.25 16.56
N PRO A 25 2.18 15.38 17.62
CA PRO A 25 2.58 14.95 18.96
C PRO A 25 2.79 13.43 19.08
N LYS A 26 2.08 12.61 18.29
CA LYS A 26 2.23 11.15 18.27
C LYS A 26 3.55 10.72 17.63
N LEU A 27 3.91 11.31 16.50
CA LEU A 27 5.20 11.08 15.84
C LEU A 27 6.37 11.47 16.75
N LEU A 28 6.26 12.60 17.45
CA LEU A 28 7.25 13.04 18.42
C LEU A 28 7.29 12.16 19.67
N ASN A 29 6.16 11.61 20.11
CA ASN A 29 6.11 10.63 21.19
C ASN A 29 6.89 9.38 20.81
N LEU A 30 6.55 8.77 19.67
CA LEU A 30 7.20 7.55 19.18
C LEU A 30 8.70 7.74 18.98
N GLU A 31 9.15 8.86 18.40
CA GLU A 31 10.58 9.15 18.22
C GLU A 31 11.33 9.19 19.57
N ARG A 32 10.71 9.72 20.63
CA ARG A 32 11.33 9.80 21.95
C ARG A 32 11.32 8.48 22.70
N SER A 33 10.25 7.69 22.57
CA SER A 33 10.02 6.49 23.37
C SER A 33 10.50 5.20 22.72
N TRP A 34 10.65 5.18 21.38
CA TRP A 34 11.04 3.96 20.67
C TRP A 34 12.50 3.61 20.93
N ASP A 35 12.74 2.37 21.34
CA ASP A 35 14.08 1.80 21.45
C ASP A 35 14.41 1.04 20.15
N PRO A 36 15.33 1.55 19.31
CA PRO A 36 15.70 0.89 18.06
C PRO A 36 16.28 -0.52 18.25
N ALA A 37 16.78 -0.87 19.44
CA ALA A 37 17.27 -2.21 19.73
C ALA A 37 16.16 -3.27 19.75
N LYS A 38 14.88 -2.86 19.85
CA LYS A 38 13.73 -3.76 19.81
C LYS A 38 13.34 -4.20 18.39
N GLY A 39 13.92 -3.57 17.36
CA GLY A 39 13.53 -3.73 15.95
C GLY A 39 12.63 -2.59 15.48
N THR A 40 11.87 -2.83 14.41
CA THR A 40 10.93 -1.83 13.86
C THR A 40 9.56 -1.84 14.52
N PRO A 41 8.94 -0.65 14.72
CA PRO A 41 7.56 -0.59 15.18
C PRO A 41 6.64 -1.11 14.07
N VAL A 42 5.74 -2.03 14.45
CA VAL A 42 4.83 -2.69 13.51
C VAL A 42 3.38 -2.36 13.83
N PHE A 43 2.96 -2.64 15.06
CA PHE A 43 1.56 -2.62 15.49
C PHE A 43 1.48 -2.24 16.97
N THR A 44 0.42 -1.55 17.39
CA THR A 44 0.25 -1.17 18.79
C THR A 44 -0.38 -2.28 19.63
N VAL A 45 -0.03 -2.33 20.91
CA VAL A 45 -0.70 -3.15 21.91
C VAL A 45 -0.93 -2.26 23.12
N GLU A 46 -2.19 -2.11 23.52
CA GLU A 46 -2.62 -1.17 24.55
C GLU A 46 -2.13 0.27 24.25
N GLY A 47 -2.13 0.62 22.96
CA GLY A 47 -1.74 1.93 22.47
C GLY A 47 -0.24 2.21 22.36
N GLU A 48 0.63 1.28 22.74
CA GLU A 48 2.07 1.39 22.53
C GLU A 48 2.52 0.54 21.34
N TYR A 49 3.35 1.10 20.45
CA TYR A 49 3.93 0.33 19.37
C TYR A 49 4.76 -0.84 19.92
N THR A 50 4.71 -1.95 19.21
CA THR A 50 5.48 -3.17 19.49
C THR A 50 6.13 -3.68 18.23
N THR A 51 7.14 -4.54 18.41
CA THR A 51 7.74 -5.28 17.30
C THR A 51 7.03 -6.61 17.11
N ARG A 52 6.67 -6.90 15.88
CA ARG A 52 5.98 -8.14 15.52
C ARG A 52 6.10 -8.38 14.02
N GLY A 53 7.10 -9.10 13.56
CA GLY A 53 7.28 -9.27 12.12
C GLY A 53 8.06 -10.51 11.78
N TRP A 54 7.80 -11.06 10.60
CA TRP A 54 8.70 -12.00 9.96
C TRP A 54 9.93 -11.30 9.37
N THR A 55 9.79 -10.00 9.09
CA THR A 55 10.75 -9.15 8.40
C THR A 55 10.70 -7.73 8.95
N GLU A 56 11.72 -6.92 8.68
CA GLU A 56 11.81 -5.50 9.04
C GLU A 56 11.17 -4.61 7.94
N TRP A 57 9.91 -4.84 7.61
CA TRP A 57 9.26 -4.22 6.43
C TRP A 57 8.59 -2.86 6.69
N THR A 58 8.48 -2.43 7.96
CA THR A 58 7.73 -1.22 8.34
C THR A 58 8.62 -0.02 8.72
N GLN A 59 9.94 -0.14 8.73
CA GLN A 59 10.81 0.98 9.16
C GLN A 59 10.65 2.22 8.29
N GLY A 60 10.53 2.00 6.98
CA GLY A 60 10.39 3.10 6.04
C GLY A 60 9.07 3.85 6.21
N PHE A 61 8.04 3.21 6.75
CA PHE A 61 6.80 3.89 7.11
C PHE A 61 6.99 4.81 8.32
N GLN A 62 7.70 4.37 9.36
CA GLN A 62 7.98 5.18 10.55
C GLN A 62 8.62 6.53 10.18
N PHE A 63 9.71 6.50 9.39
CA PHE A 63 10.41 7.72 8.99
C PHE A 63 9.74 8.42 7.80
N GLY A 64 9.00 7.67 6.97
CA GLY A 64 8.16 8.22 5.93
C GLY A 64 7.07 9.12 6.50
N CYS A 65 6.42 8.74 7.61
CA CYS A 65 5.46 9.58 8.31
C CYS A 65 6.05 10.94 8.73
N GLN A 66 7.32 10.96 9.17
CA GLN A 66 8.02 12.21 9.51
C GLN A 66 8.16 13.10 8.26
N LEU A 67 8.58 12.55 7.11
CA LEU A 67 8.68 13.31 5.87
C LEU A 67 7.30 13.80 5.35
N LEU A 68 6.26 12.98 5.47
CA LEU A 68 4.90 13.35 5.09
C LEU A 68 4.31 14.45 5.99
N GLN A 69 4.65 14.43 7.29
CA GLN A 69 4.26 15.49 8.24
C GLN A 69 4.85 16.84 7.82
N PHE A 70 6.14 16.88 7.50
CA PHE A 70 6.78 18.09 6.96
C PHE A 70 6.09 18.53 5.66
N ASP A 71 5.83 17.60 4.74
CA ASP A 71 5.23 17.94 3.46
C ASP A 71 3.83 18.57 3.63
N ALA A 72 3.04 18.08 4.58
CA ALA A 72 1.71 18.60 4.85
C ALA A 72 1.71 19.95 5.59
N THR A 73 2.68 20.20 6.47
CA THR A 73 2.60 21.30 7.45
C THR A 73 3.67 22.38 7.28
N GLY A 74 4.78 22.06 6.62
CA GLY A 74 5.96 22.92 6.55
C GLY A 74 6.79 22.96 7.84
N ASP A 75 6.49 22.14 8.84
CA ASP A 75 7.25 22.09 10.10
C ASP A 75 8.61 21.39 9.90
N GLU A 76 9.67 22.19 9.87
CA GLU A 76 11.05 21.77 9.60
C GLU A 76 11.57 20.72 10.61
N GLN A 77 11.01 20.65 11.83
CA GLN A 77 11.41 19.64 12.81
C GLN A 77 11.24 18.22 12.25
N PHE A 78 10.17 17.97 11.50
CA PHE A 78 9.89 16.65 10.94
C PHE A 78 10.76 16.33 9.72
N LEU A 79 11.19 17.35 8.96
CA LEU A 79 12.19 17.17 7.91
C LEU A 79 13.55 16.76 8.49
N GLU A 80 13.99 17.44 9.55
CA GLU A 80 15.23 17.13 10.24
C GLU A 80 15.22 15.70 10.81
N LEU A 81 14.14 15.33 11.51
CA LEU A 81 13.98 13.99 12.08
C LEU A 81 13.96 12.91 10.99
N GLY A 82 13.11 13.08 9.96
CA GLY A 82 12.98 12.13 8.86
C GLY A 82 14.31 11.93 8.12
N THR A 83 15.02 13.02 7.82
CA THR A 83 16.32 12.98 7.13
C THR A 83 17.39 12.31 8.00
N LYS A 84 17.49 12.70 9.29
CA LYS A 84 18.44 12.11 10.23
C LYS A 84 18.24 10.60 10.37
N ASN A 85 17.00 10.16 10.57
CA ASN A 85 16.66 8.76 10.73
C ASN A 85 16.91 7.96 9.45
N LEU A 86 16.56 8.51 8.29
CA LEU A 86 16.86 7.92 6.98
C LEU A 86 18.36 7.67 6.84
N LEU A 87 19.19 8.67 7.06
CA LEU A 87 20.65 8.57 6.92
C LEU A 87 21.25 7.54 7.90
N ALA A 88 20.76 7.51 9.13
CA ALA A 88 21.33 6.67 10.18
C ALA A 88 20.86 5.21 10.13
N LYS A 89 19.62 4.95 9.68
CA LYS A 89 18.94 3.67 9.94
C LYS A 89 18.46 2.93 8.69
N MET A 90 18.34 3.58 7.53
CA MET A 90 17.71 2.94 6.36
C MET A 90 18.66 2.14 5.47
N ALA A 91 19.98 2.29 5.61
CA ALA A 91 20.95 1.60 4.75
C ALA A 91 20.79 0.06 4.70
N PRO A 92 20.52 -0.66 5.82
CA PRO A 92 20.30 -2.11 5.78
C PRO A 92 19.12 -2.55 4.90
N HIS A 93 18.12 -1.69 4.71
CA HIS A 93 16.93 -1.95 3.90
C HIS A 93 17.18 -1.81 2.39
N VAL A 94 18.24 -1.11 2.00
CA VAL A 94 18.63 -0.97 0.59
C VAL A 94 19.22 -2.28 0.06
N SER A 95 19.98 -2.99 0.91
CA SER A 95 20.67 -4.25 0.57
C SER A 95 20.02 -5.50 1.17
N HIS A 96 18.74 -5.44 1.54
CA HIS A 96 18.04 -6.56 2.18
C HIS A 96 17.60 -7.63 1.17
N PHE A 97 18.50 -8.53 0.77
CA PHE A 97 18.20 -9.58 -0.21
C PHE A 97 17.11 -10.58 0.19
N GLY A 98 16.76 -10.67 1.47
CA GLY A 98 15.79 -11.65 2.00
C GLY A 98 14.30 -11.33 1.76
N VAL A 99 13.94 -10.14 1.27
CA VAL A 99 12.54 -9.67 1.22
C VAL A 99 12.19 -8.95 -0.08
N HIS A 100 10.90 -8.82 -0.35
CA HIS A 100 10.35 -8.11 -1.50
C HIS A 100 9.78 -6.72 -1.12
N ASP A 101 9.96 -6.31 0.13
CA ASP A 101 9.36 -5.11 0.74
C ASP A 101 10.13 -3.81 0.46
N HIS A 102 11.04 -3.81 -0.50
CA HIS A 102 11.89 -2.66 -0.81
C HIS A 102 11.07 -1.43 -1.21
N GLY A 103 10.01 -1.62 -1.99
CA GLY A 103 9.08 -0.55 -2.31
C GLY A 103 8.40 0.05 -1.08
N PHE A 104 8.13 -0.72 -0.02
CA PHE A 104 7.56 -0.20 1.22
C PHE A 104 8.58 0.60 2.01
N ASN A 105 9.79 0.09 2.18
CA ASN A 105 10.81 0.76 2.98
C ASN A 105 11.41 1.99 2.27
N ASN A 106 11.86 1.81 1.03
CA ASN A 106 12.79 2.75 0.40
C ASN A 106 12.09 3.85 -0.42
N ILE A 107 10.89 3.61 -0.96
CA ILE A 107 10.13 4.71 -1.56
C ILE A 107 9.52 5.61 -0.49
N SER A 108 9.01 5.05 0.60
CA SER A 108 8.42 5.82 1.70
C SER A 108 9.42 6.73 2.40
N THR A 109 10.73 6.48 2.24
CA THR A 109 11.83 7.29 2.78
C THR A 109 12.60 8.00 1.67
N TYR A 110 13.56 7.33 1.03
CA TYR A 110 14.40 7.90 -0.03
C TYR A 110 13.58 8.47 -1.19
N GLY A 111 12.48 7.80 -1.57
CA GLY A 111 11.57 8.30 -2.61
C GLY A 111 10.91 9.62 -2.23
N ASN A 112 10.35 9.70 -1.02
CA ASN A 112 9.73 10.93 -0.51
C ASN A 112 10.75 12.08 -0.38
N LEU A 113 11.94 11.83 0.17
CA LEU A 113 12.97 12.87 0.29
C LEU A 113 13.47 13.33 -1.09
N ARG A 114 13.68 12.41 -2.03
CA ARG A 114 13.99 12.74 -3.43
C ARG A 114 12.91 13.62 -4.04
N ARG A 115 11.64 13.26 -3.88
CA ARG A 115 10.51 14.04 -4.41
C ARG A 115 10.50 15.45 -3.82
N LEU A 116 10.66 15.59 -2.50
CA LEU A 116 10.71 16.90 -1.85
C LEU A 116 11.86 17.78 -2.38
N LEU A 117 13.05 17.19 -2.63
CA LEU A 117 14.18 17.88 -3.25
C LEU A 117 13.85 18.36 -4.67
N LEU A 118 13.24 17.50 -5.49
CA LEU A 118 12.90 17.81 -6.89
C LEU A 118 11.74 18.81 -7.01
N GLU A 119 10.80 18.79 -6.07
CA GLU A 119 9.70 19.76 -6.00
C GLU A 119 10.14 21.12 -5.41
N GLY A 120 11.40 21.25 -4.95
CA GLY A 120 11.89 22.47 -4.31
C GLY A 120 11.26 22.75 -2.94
N ARG A 121 10.68 21.72 -2.29
CA ARG A 121 10.10 21.81 -0.94
C ARG A 121 11.16 21.87 0.15
N VAL A 122 12.37 21.40 -0.16
CA VAL A 122 13.55 21.47 0.71
C VAL A 122 14.68 22.17 -0.03
N PRO A 123 15.66 22.75 0.67
CA PRO A 123 16.83 23.37 0.04
C PRO A 123 17.52 22.40 -0.92
N ALA A 124 17.97 22.92 -2.07
CA ALA A 124 18.68 22.12 -3.05
C ALA A 124 19.98 21.55 -2.44
N ASP A 125 20.09 20.23 -2.45
CA ASP A 125 21.27 19.50 -2.00
C ASP A 125 21.54 18.35 -2.98
N GLU A 126 22.52 18.55 -3.85
CA GLU A 126 22.91 17.58 -4.87
C GLU A 126 23.50 16.30 -4.26
N HIS A 127 24.18 16.38 -3.13
CA HIS A 127 24.74 15.21 -2.46
C HIS A 127 23.63 14.34 -1.87
N LEU A 128 22.66 14.95 -1.21
CA LEU A 128 21.51 14.25 -0.64
C LEU A 128 20.62 13.66 -1.74
N LEU A 129 20.41 14.38 -2.85
CA LEU A 129 19.69 13.87 -4.01
C LEU A 129 20.39 12.63 -4.60
N ASN A 130 21.69 12.73 -4.87
CA ASN A 130 22.48 11.62 -5.41
C ASN A 130 22.50 10.42 -4.45
N PHE A 131 22.53 10.66 -3.13
CA PHE A 131 22.45 9.61 -2.12
C PHE A 131 21.11 8.87 -2.18
N CYS A 132 19.99 9.60 -2.25
CA CYS A 132 18.67 9.01 -2.40
C CYS A 132 18.55 8.22 -3.70
N GLU A 133 19.02 8.78 -4.81
CA GLU A 133 18.97 8.11 -6.11
C GLU A 133 19.82 6.84 -6.14
N LEU A 134 21.01 6.83 -5.55
CA LEU A 134 21.82 5.61 -5.43
C LEU A 134 21.09 4.53 -4.63
N ALA A 135 20.51 4.89 -3.49
CA ALA A 135 19.73 3.96 -2.67
C ALA A 135 18.55 3.36 -3.44
N LEU A 136 17.80 4.19 -4.17
CA LEU A 136 16.65 3.77 -4.98
C LEU A 136 17.06 2.86 -6.14
N LYS A 137 18.17 3.18 -6.83
CA LYS A 137 18.75 2.34 -7.89
C LYS A 137 19.07 0.95 -7.36
N VAL A 138 19.89 0.87 -6.30
CA VAL A 138 20.31 -0.40 -5.71
C VAL A 138 19.11 -1.18 -5.20
N SER A 139 18.20 -0.52 -4.49
CA SER A 139 17.01 -1.16 -3.94
C SER A 139 16.10 -1.77 -5.03
N GLY A 140 15.95 -1.10 -6.18
CA GLY A 140 15.19 -1.64 -7.31
C GLY A 140 15.82 -2.90 -7.88
N ALA A 141 17.15 -2.91 -8.02
CA ALA A 141 17.90 -4.09 -8.46
C ALA A 141 17.83 -5.24 -7.46
N VAL A 142 17.96 -4.97 -6.15
CA VAL A 142 17.89 -6.01 -5.11
C VAL A 142 16.52 -6.69 -5.10
N GLN A 143 15.42 -5.93 -5.14
CA GLN A 143 14.08 -6.52 -5.23
C GLN A 143 13.91 -7.33 -6.53
N ALA A 144 14.34 -6.79 -7.67
CA ALA A 144 14.26 -7.46 -8.97
C ALA A 144 15.12 -8.74 -9.07
N ASN A 145 16.13 -8.89 -8.20
CA ASN A 145 17.00 -10.06 -8.16
C ASN A 145 16.32 -11.29 -7.54
N ARG A 146 15.27 -11.10 -6.74
CA ARG A 146 14.48 -12.20 -6.15
C ARG A 146 13.56 -12.83 -7.19
N TRP A 147 14.12 -13.49 -8.20
CA TRP A 147 13.36 -13.91 -9.38
C TRP A 147 13.03 -15.39 -9.44
N THR A 148 11.75 -15.73 -9.64
CA THR A 148 11.29 -17.05 -10.08
C THR A 148 10.91 -16.98 -11.55
N LYS A 149 11.54 -17.84 -12.35
CA LYS A 149 11.21 -17.98 -13.77
C LYS A 149 10.03 -18.94 -13.93
N LEU A 150 9.08 -18.55 -14.77
CA LEU A 150 7.98 -19.41 -15.25
C LEU A 150 8.20 -19.80 -16.72
N GLY A 151 7.34 -20.66 -17.26
CA GLY A 151 7.31 -20.98 -18.69
C GLY A 151 7.11 -19.73 -19.58
N ASP A 152 7.44 -19.86 -20.87
CA ASP A 152 7.15 -18.86 -21.93
C ASP A 152 7.70 -17.44 -21.68
N GLY A 153 8.80 -17.33 -20.94
CA GLY A 153 9.41 -16.04 -20.66
C GLY A 153 8.66 -15.22 -19.60
N CYS A 154 7.74 -15.82 -18.85
CA CYS A 154 7.12 -15.20 -17.69
C CYS A 154 7.98 -15.37 -16.42
N GLY A 155 7.62 -14.67 -15.35
CA GLY A 155 8.19 -14.87 -14.03
C GLY A 155 7.74 -13.80 -13.05
N TYR A 156 8.17 -13.93 -11.81
CA TYR A 156 7.79 -13.01 -10.75
C TYR A 156 8.89 -12.83 -9.71
N ILE A 157 8.85 -11.69 -9.03
CA ILE A 157 9.57 -11.45 -7.79
C ILE A 157 8.96 -12.30 -6.67
N TYR A 158 9.71 -13.25 -6.11
CA TYR A 158 9.20 -14.17 -5.09
C TYR A 158 9.26 -13.56 -3.68
N SER A 159 8.27 -13.92 -2.86
CA SER A 159 8.09 -13.38 -1.52
C SER A 159 9.14 -13.87 -0.52
N PHE A 160 9.10 -13.41 0.74
CA PHE A 160 9.99 -13.94 1.79
C PHE A 160 9.73 -15.44 2.08
N ASN A 161 8.55 -15.97 1.71
CA ASN A 161 8.20 -17.39 1.90
C ASN A 161 9.02 -18.31 0.99
N GLY A 162 9.56 -17.77 -0.11
CA GLY A 162 10.54 -18.45 -0.96
C GLY A 162 10.13 -18.52 -2.43
N PRO A 163 10.93 -19.16 -3.29
CA PRO A 163 10.79 -19.08 -4.75
C PRO A 163 9.42 -19.55 -5.30
N HIS A 164 8.71 -20.39 -4.57
CA HIS A 164 7.40 -20.92 -4.98
C HIS A 164 6.24 -19.93 -4.80
N SER A 165 6.49 -18.78 -4.15
CA SER A 165 5.45 -17.92 -3.58
C SER A 165 5.37 -16.56 -4.27
N LEU A 166 4.20 -16.27 -4.83
CA LEU A 166 3.82 -14.98 -5.41
C LEU A 166 2.80 -14.27 -4.49
N PHE A 167 3.24 -13.26 -3.75
CA PHE A 167 2.37 -12.46 -2.88
C PHE A 167 1.73 -11.28 -3.63
N SER A 168 0.51 -10.94 -3.25
CA SER A 168 -0.27 -9.85 -3.87
C SER A 168 0.26 -8.44 -3.54
N ASP A 169 0.87 -8.26 -2.38
CA ASP A 169 1.47 -6.99 -1.93
C ASP A 169 2.65 -6.53 -2.79
N THR A 170 3.30 -7.46 -3.51
CA THR A 170 4.44 -7.14 -4.34
C THR A 170 4.02 -6.21 -5.50
N GLN A 171 2.75 -6.26 -5.91
CA GLN A 171 2.17 -5.30 -6.86
C GLN A 171 2.34 -3.85 -6.39
N ARG A 172 2.15 -3.59 -5.09
CA ARG A 172 2.31 -2.27 -4.47
C ARG A 172 3.79 -1.86 -4.39
N THR A 173 4.70 -2.81 -4.21
CA THR A 173 6.14 -2.51 -4.06
C THR A 173 6.86 -2.33 -5.40
N LEU A 174 6.25 -2.72 -6.52
CA LEU A 174 6.79 -2.54 -7.88
C LEU A 174 7.23 -1.11 -8.21
N ARG A 175 6.70 -0.11 -7.51
CA ARG A 175 7.14 1.30 -7.59
C ARG A 175 8.65 1.49 -7.49
N ILE A 176 9.37 0.66 -6.72
CA ILE A 176 10.84 0.78 -6.62
C ILE A 176 11.56 0.37 -7.92
N LEU A 177 11.03 -0.62 -8.65
CA LEU A 177 11.56 -0.98 -9.96
C LEU A 177 11.28 0.14 -10.98
N ALA A 178 10.11 0.76 -10.92
CA ALA A 178 9.74 1.88 -11.80
C ALA A 178 10.68 3.08 -11.61
N VAL A 179 10.87 3.54 -10.37
CA VAL A 179 11.79 4.65 -10.06
C VAL A 179 13.23 4.30 -10.43
N SER A 180 13.70 3.11 -10.04
CA SER A 180 15.05 2.66 -10.37
C SER A 180 15.29 2.60 -11.89
N HIS A 181 14.27 2.22 -12.68
CA HIS A 181 14.34 2.25 -14.13
C HIS A 181 14.43 3.68 -14.68
N GLN A 182 13.60 4.62 -14.20
CA GLN A 182 13.66 6.03 -14.61
C GLN A 182 15.01 6.68 -14.32
N LEU A 183 15.67 6.23 -13.26
CA LEU A 183 17.02 6.65 -12.91
C LEU A 183 18.12 6.01 -13.78
N GLY A 184 17.75 5.24 -14.81
CA GLY A 184 18.65 4.61 -15.78
C GLY A 184 19.37 3.36 -15.26
N HIS A 185 18.90 2.77 -14.15
CA HIS A 185 19.57 1.61 -13.57
C HIS A 185 19.07 0.29 -14.14
N VAL A 186 19.93 -0.73 -14.03
CA VAL A 186 19.69 -2.10 -14.48
C VAL A 186 20.19 -3.06 -13.41
N LEU A 187 19.57 -4.23 -13.31
CA LEU A 187 20.09 -5.32 -12.48
C LEU A 187 21.20 -6.02 -13.26
N MET A 188 22.44 -5.98 -12.75
CA MET A 188 23.55 -6.75 -13.30
C MET A 188 23.60 -8.14 -12.66
N GLY A 189 23.41 -9.18 -13.47
CA GLY A 189 23.50 -10.59 -13.06
C GLY A 189 24.85 -11.22 -13.42
N GLU A 190 24.92 -12.54 -13.28
CA GLU A 190 26.12 -13.32 -13.62
C GLU A 190 26.58 -13.10 -15.06
N ASN A 191 27.90 -13.13 -15.27
CA ASN A 191 28.56 -12.88 -16.56
C ASN A 191 28.16 -11.53 -17.17
N ASP A 192 28.04 -10.50 -16.31
CA ASP A 192 27.68 -9.13 -16.68
C ASP A 192 26.35 -9.02 -17.44
N LYS A 193 25.44 -9.97 -17.23
CA LYS A 193 24.14 -9.96 -17.90
C LYS A 193 23.25 -8.88 -17.32
N ALA A 194 22.94 -7.86 -18.11
CA ALA A 194 21.99 -6.84 -17.74
C ALA A 194 20.53 -7.38 -17.80
N HIS A 195 19.77 -7.08 -16.75
CA HIS A 195 18.34 -7.36 -16.63
C HIS A 195 17.57 -6.03 -16.49
N SER A 196 16.60 -5.84 -17.38
CA SER A 196 15.74 -4.65 -17.37
C SER A 196 14.77 -4.68 -16.18
N LEU A 197 14.81 -3.63 -15.36
CA LEU A 197 13.90 -3.47 -14.22
C LEU A 197 12.47 -3.22 -14.69
N LEU A 198 12.28 -2.48 -15.79
CA LEU A 198 10.96 -2.28 -16.40
C LEU A 198 10.37 -3.61 -16.89
N HIS A 199 11.18 -4.48 -17.50
CA HIS A 199 10.71 -5.79 -17.93
C HIS A 199 10.33 -6.69 -16.74
N ARG A 200 11.15 -6.70 -15.68
CA ARG A 200 10.86 -7.41 -14.43
C ARG A 200 9.54 -6.95 -13.80
N LEU A 201 9.29 -5.63 -13.81
CA LEU A 201 8.05 -5.03 -13.35
C LEU A 201 6.85 -5.54 -14.15
N ILE A 202 6.91 -5.45 -15.49
CA ILE A 202 5.83 -5.90 -16.40
C ILE A 202 5.53 -7.39 -16.16
N GLN A 203 6.56 -8.23 -16.15
CA GLN A 203 6.41 -9.68 -15.96
C GLN A 203 5.78 -10.03 -14.61
N HIS A 204 6.25 -9.42 -13.52
CA HIS A 204 5.68 -9.66 -12.20
C HIS A 204 4.23 -9.17 -12.14
N SER A 205 3.94 -7.97 -12.66
CA SER A 205 2.59 -7.44 -12.70
C SER A 205 1.66 -8.38 -13.47
N ASP A 206 2.04 -8.80 -14.69
CA ASP A 206 1.24 -9.75 -15.48
C ASP A 206 1.01 -11.09 -14.73
N ALA A 207 1.99 -11.58 -13.97
CA ALA A 207 1.81 -12.75 -13.13
C ALA A 207 0.78 -12.52 -12.02
N THR A 208 0.88 -11.40 -11.29
CA THR A 208 -0.10 -11.05 -10.24
C THR A 208 -1.50 -10.87 -10.81
N LEU A 209 -1.64 -10.14 -11.93
CA LEU A 209 -2.93 -9.94 -12.59
C LEU A 209 -3.54 -11.25 -13.09
N LYS A 210 -2.72 -12.22 -13.49
CA LYS A 210 -3.17 -13.52 -13.97
C LYS A 210 -3.53 -14.50 -12.85
N TYR A 211 -2.76 -14.54 -11.77
CA TYR A 211 -2.87 -15.62 -10.78
C TYR A 211 -3.48 -15.17 -9.45
N ASN A 212 -3.32 -13.91 -9.04
CA ASN A 212 -3.87 -13.42 -7.78
C ASN A 212 -5.25 -12.77 -7.95
N VAL A 213 -5.51 -12.09 -9.08
CA VAL A 213 -6.80 -11.43 -9.34
C VAL A 213 -7.76 -12.39 -10.04
N TYR A 214 -9.02 -12.42 -9.58
CA TYR A 214 -10.12 -13.21 -10.13
C TYR A 214 -11.08 -12.30 -10.89
N TYR A 215 -11.70 -12.82 -11.96
CA TYR A 215 -12.46 -11.99 -12.90
C TYR A 215 -13.88 -12.52 -13.19
N GLY A 216 -14.25 -13.69 -12.66
CA GLY A 216 -15.53 -14.32 -12.95
C GLY A 216 -15.68 -14.82 -14.38
N GLU A 217 -14.58 -15.32 -14.94
CA GLU A 217 -14.52 -15.84 -16.32
C GLU A 217 -14.43 -17.37 -16.36
N GLY A 218 -14.81 -18.03 -15.27
CA GLY A 218 -14.86 -19.48 -15.17
C GLY A 218 -13.50 -20.14 -14.94
N ARG A 219 -12.58 -19.45 -14.25
CA ARG A 219 -11.31 -20.05 -13.82
C ARG A 219 -11.53 -21.32 -13.00
N ASP A 220 -12.44 -21.24 -12.02
CA ASP A 220 -12.85 -22.31 -11.12
C ASP A 220 -14.19 -21.97 -10.45
N SER A 221 -14.70 -22.84 -9.56
CA SER A 221 -15.99 -22.66 -8.87
C SER A 221 -16.04 -21.48 -7.88
N TYR A 222 -14.89 -20.89 -7.52
CA TYR A 222 -14.76 -19.77 -6.60
C TYR A 222 -14.22 -18.51 -7.32
N ASP A 223 -14.40 -18.43 -8.65
CA ASP A 223 -14.02 -17.29 -9.47
C ASP A 223 -15.01 -16.13 -9.32
N VAL A 224 -14.93 -15.45 -8.17
CA VAL A 224 -15.71 -14.24 -7.89
C VAL A 224 -14.98 -13.03 -8.50
N PRO A 225 -15.65 -12.19 -9.33
CA PRO A 225 -15.01 -11.02 -9.92
C PRO A 225 -14.39 -10.10 -8.87
N GLY A 226 -13.15 -9.67 -9.09
CA GLY A 226 -12.44 -8.72 -8.23
C GLY A 226 -11.86 -9.29 -6.93
N ARG A 227 -12.16 -10.55 -6.61
CA ARG A 227 -11.50 -11.27 -5.52
C ARG A 227 -9.99 -11.32 -5.77
N VAL A 228 -9.22 -11.10 -4.70
CA VAL A 228 -7.77 -11.25 -4.70
C VAL A 228 -7.35 -12.36 -3.75
N VAL A 229 -6.51 -13.26 -4.24
CA VAL A 229 -5.78 -14.25 -3.44
C VAL A 229 -4.51 -13.61 -2.91
N HIS A 230 -4.27 -13.78 -1.61
CA HIS A 230 -3.08 -13.27 -0.94
C HIS A 230 -1.79 -13.85 -1.51
N GLU A 231 -1.72 -15.18 -1.67
CA GLU A 231 -0.52 -15.88 -2.13
C GLU A 231 -0.86 -16.90 -3.22
N SER A 232 -0.11 -16.90 -4.31
CA SER A 232 -0.19 -17.90 -5.37
C SER A 232 1.01 -18.83 -5.35
N ILE A 233 0.78 -20.14 -5.33
CA ILE A 233 1.82 -21.16 -5.19
C ILE A 233 2.16 -21.81 -6.53
N PHE A 234 3.45 -21.92 -6.83
CA PHE A 234 3.98 -22.56 -8.03
C PHE A 234 4.92 -23.71 -7.68
N ASN A 235 4.94 -24.75 -8.51
CA ASN A 235 6.04 -25.71 -8.46
C ASN A 235 7.24 -25.11 -9.20
N VAL A 236 8.34 -24.89 -8.47
CA VAL A 236 9.54 -24.23 -8.99
C VAL A 236 10.38 -25.13 -9.90
N THR A 237 10.11 -26.43 -9.93
CA THR A 237 10.78 -27.37 -10.85
C THR A 237 10.25 -27.26 -12.27
N ASP A 238 8.94 -27.10 -12.44
CA ASP A 238 8.29 -27.08 -13.77
C ASP A 238 7.61 -25.75 -14.11
N GLY A 239 7.50 -24.82 -13.15
CA GLY A 239 6.86 -23.52 -13.31
C GLY A 239 5.32 -23.57 -13.33
N ASN A 240 4.71 -24.71 -13.03
CA ASN A 240 3.25 -24.84 -13.07
C ASN A 240 2.60 -24.26 -11.80
N TYR A 241 1.52 -23.49 -12.01
CA TYR A 241 0.64 -23.04 -10.93
C TYR A 241 0.04 -24.25 -10.19
N ARG A 242 -0.07 -24.17 -8.86
CA ARG A 242 -0.59 -25.24 -8.03
C ARG A 242 -1.89 -24.87 -7.36
N CYS A 243 -1.91 -23.79 -6.58
CA CYS A 243 -3.10 -23.41 -5.84
C CYS A 243 -3.01 -21.97 -5.32
N PRO A 244 -4.17 -21.39 -4.97
CA PRO A 244 -4.20 -20.24 -4.09
C PRO A 244 -3.81 -20.65 -2.67
N SER A 245 -3.24 -19.70 -1.92
CA SER A 245 -2.80 -19.81 -0.54
C SER A 245 -3.03 -18.48 0.18
N THR A 246 -2.82 -18.48 1.50
CA THR A 246 -2.78 -17.27 2.30
C THR A 246 -1.95 -17.50 3.56
N GLN A 247 -1.20 -16.49 3.99
CA GLN A 247 -0.59 -16.47 5.32
C GLN A 247 -1.44 -15.68 6.34
N GLN A 248 -2.00 -14.54 5.93
CA GLN A 248 -2.68 -13.60 6.84
C GLN A 248 -4.21 -13.57 6.72
N GLY A 249 -4.77 -14.07 5.62
CA GLY A 249 -6.23 -14.18 5.41
C GLY A 249 -6.84 -15.40 6.08
N TYR A 250 -8.16 -15.42 6.16
CA TYR A 250 -8.91 -16.54 6.74
C TYR A 250 -8.80 -17.82 5.91
N SER A 251 -8.92 -17.70 4.58
CA SER A 251 -8.93 -18.85 3.67
C SER A 251 -8.29 -18.51 2.33
N PRO A 252 -7.61 -19.47 1.67
CA PRO A 252 -7.19 -19.33 0.28
C PRO A 252 -8.34 -19.11 -0.71
N PHE A 253 -9.59 -19.28 -0.28
CA PHE A 253 -10.82 -19.07 -1.07
C PHE A 253 -11.62 -17.84 -0.65
N SER A 254 -11.15 -17.07 0.35
CA SER A 254 -11.74 -15.78 0.73
C SER A 254 -10.88 -14.61 0.21
N THR A 255 -11.19 -13.37 0.60
CA THR A 255 -10.38 -12.19 0.27
C THR A 255 -9.97 -11.48 1.54
N TRP A 256 -8.68 -11.56 1.85
CA TRP A 256 -8.04 -10.70 2.84
C TRP A 256 -7.97 -9.29 2.29
N THR A 257 -8.65 -8.34 2.94
CA THR A 257 -9.01 -7.06 2.33
C THR A 257 -7.82 -6.12 2.19
N ARG A 258 -6.78 -6.25 3.02
CA ARG A 258 -5.51 -5.54 2.78
C ARG A 258 -4.76 -6.07 1.58
N GLY A 259 -4.80 -7.39 1.31
CA GLY A 259 -4.20 -7.97 0.11
C GLY A 259 -4.87 -7.48 -1.18
N LEU A 260 -6.19 -7.32 -1.15
CA LEU A 260 -6.98 -6.65 -2.19
C LEU A 260 -6.52 -5.20 -2.40
N ALA A 261 -6.48 -4.42 -1.33
CA ALA A 261 -6.13 -3.00 -1.38
C ALA A 261 -4.71 -2.76 -1.93
N TRP A 262 -3.75 -3.67 -1.65
CA TRP A 262 -2.42 -3.58 -2.25
C TRP A 262 -2.41 -3.72 -3.77
N VAL A 263 -3.23 -4.62 -4.31
CA VAL A 263 -3.35 -4.79 -5.76
C VAL A 263 -4.07 -3.59 -6.37
N GLU A 264 -5.15 -3.11 -5.74
CA GLU A 264 -5.90 -1.93 -6.19
C GLU A 264 -4.99 -0.71 -6.31
N LEU A 265 -4.34 -0.32 -5.20
CA LEU A 265 -3.44 0.84 -5.17
C LEU A 265 -2.23 0.63 -6.07
N GLY A 266 -1.63 -0.56 -6.06
CA GLY A 266 -0.50 -0.89 -6.92
C GLY A 266 -0.84 -0.75 -8.40
N CYS A 267 -1.99 -1.25 -8.85
CA CYS A 267 -2.42 -1.08 -10.24
C CYS A 267 -2.70 0.38 -10.59
N ALA A 268 -3.36 1.14 -9.70
CA ALA A 268 -3.62 2.56 -9.92
C ALA A 268 -2.33 3.37 -10.08
N GLU A 269 -1.34 3.16 -9.22
CA GLU A 269 -0.02 3.81 -9.33
C GLU A 269 0.74 3.39 -10.60
N GLN A 270 0.69 2.11 -10.98
CA GLN A 270 1.32 1.68 -12.23
C GLN A 270 0.63 2.29 -13.46
N LEU A 271 -0.69 2.47 -13.47
CA LEU A 271 -1.37 3.18 -14.55
C LEU A 271 -0.84 4.61 -14.71
N GLU A 272 -0.65 5.33 -13.59
CA GLU A 272 -0.06 6.68 -13.59
C GLU A 272 1.36 6.68 -14.15
N PHE A 273 2.19 5.72 -13.75
CA PHE A 273 3.57 5.59 -14.22
C PHE A 273 3.65 5.25 -15.71
N PHE A 274 2.95 4.20 -16.16
CA PHE A 274 2.98 3.76 -17.56
C PHE A 274 2.37 4.78 -18.52
N ALA A 275 1.46 5.63 -18.05
CA ALA A 275 0.94 6.75 -18.84
C ALA A 275 2.03 7.78 -19.20
N THR A 276 3.13 7.85 -18.44
CA THR A 276 4.27 8.75 -18.72
C THR A 276 5.30 8.16 -19.68
N LEU A 277 5.32 6.84 -19.86
CA LEU A 277 6.29 6.16 -20.72
C LEU A 277 5.84 6.23 -22.18
N SER A 278 6.76 6.32 -23.14
CA SER A 278 6.42 6.17 -24.56
C SER A 278 6.09 4.71 -24.91
N ALA A 279 5.45 4.48 -26.06
CA ALA A 279 5.25 3.12 -26.56
C ALA A 279 6.58 2.41 -26.82
N ASP A 280 7.57 3.12 -27.38
CA ASP A 280 8.90 2.58 -27.67
C ASP A 280 9.65 2.12 -26.41
N ALA A 281 9.45 2.77 -25.27
CA ALA A 281 10.10 2.41 -24.01
C ALA A 281 9.71 1.00 -23.52
N VAL A 282 8.53 0.50 -23.90
CA VAL A 282 8.03 -0.82 -23.49
C VAL A 282 7.94 -1.83 -24.64
N ALA A 283 8.09 -1.38 -25.89
CA ALA A 283 7.83 -2.17 -27.09
C ALA A 283 8.63 -3.48 -27.19
N ALA A 284 9.80 -3.54 -26.56
CA ALA A 284 10.62 -4.75 -26.48
C ALA A 284 10.02 -5.85 -25.59
N TYR A 285 9.02 -5.52 -24.76
CA TYR A 285 8.48 -6.38 -23.71
C TYR A 285 6.97 -6.59 -23.83
N THR A 286 6.22 -5.55 -24.21
CA THR A 286 4.76 -5.60 -24.33
C THR A 286 4.26 -4.47 -25.23
N ASP A 287 3.03 -4.60 -25.74
CA ASP A 287 2.27 -3.43 -26.19
C ASP A 287 1.83 -2.60 -24.97
N ARG A 288 2.09 -1.30 -25.00
CA ARG A 288 1.80 -0.38 -23.88
C ARG A 288 0.30 -0.31 -23.59
N SER A 289 -0.51 -0.18 -24.64
CA SER A 289 -1.96 -0.01 -24.50
C SER A 289 -2.59 -1.28 -23.92
N ALA A 290 -2.22 -2.45 -24.45
CA ALA A 290 -2.68 -3.74 -23.98
C ALA A 290 -2.27 -4.00 -22.52
N PHE A 291 -1.05 -3.62 -22.12
CA PHE A 291 -0.62 -3.76 -20.72
C PHE A 291 -1.40 -2.83 -19.78
N MET A 292 -1.57 -1.56 -20.16
CA MET A 292 -2.38 -0.62 -19.38
C MET A 292 -3.84 -1.07 -19.28
N GLN A 293 -4.42 -1.66 -20.34
CA GLN A 293 -5.77 -2.24 -20.27
C GLN A 293 -5.88 -3.40 -19.28
N ARG A 294 -4.84 -4.26 -19.18
CA ARG A 294 -4.81 -5.32 -18.16
C ARG A 294 -4.73 -4.74 -16.74
N LEU A 295 -3.86 -3.75 -16.52
CA LEU A 295 -3.75 -3.03 -15.24
C LEU A 295 -5.08 -2.36 -14.84
N GLU A 296 -5.69 -1.65 -15.78
CA GLU A 296 -6.96 -0.95 -15.57
C GLU A 296 -8.06 -1.95 -15.22
N ARG A 297 -8.17 -3.05 -15.96
CA ARG A 297 -9.13 -4.11 -15.68
C ARG A 297 -9.00 -4.65 -14.25
N ALA A 298 -7.77 -4.87 -13.79
CA ALA A 298 -7.53 -5.35 -12.43
C ALA A 298 -7.83 -4.28 -11.37
N ALA A 299 -7.46 -3.03 -11.61
CA ALA A 299 -7.80 -1.90 -10.72
C ALA A 299 -9.32 -1.75 -10.58
N LEU A 300 -10.06 -1.78 -11.69
CA LEU A 300 -11.53 -1.73 -11.70
C LEU A 300 -12.14 -2.92 -10.96
N ALA A 301 -11.70 -4.14 -11.26
CA ALA A 301 -12.25 -5.34 -10.62
C ALA A 301 -12.04 -5.32 -9.10
N THR A 302 -10.85 -4.94 -8.64
CA THR A 302 -10.53 -4.87 -7.21
C THR A 302 -11.27 -3.73 -6.50
N ALA A 303 -11.35 -2.55 -7.11
CA ALA A 303 -12.12 -1.42 -6.61
C ALA A 303 -13.63 -1.76 -6.48
N ASP A 304 -14.22 -2.38 -7.50
CA ASP A 304 -15.64 -2.78 -7.48
C ASP A 304 -15.91 -3.83 -6.41
N PHE A 305 -15.00 -4.79 -6.23
CA PHE A 305 -15.10 -5.77 -5.15
C PHE A 305 -15.02 -5.11 -3.76
N HIS A 306 -14.12 -4.14 -3.57
CA HIS A 306 -14.04 -3.37 -2.32
C HIS A 306 -15.35 -2.63 -2.04
N LEU A 307 -15.93 -1.94 -3.03
CA LEU A 307 -17.21 -1.23 -2.90
C LEU A 307 -18.35 -2.18 -2.48
N ALA A 308 -18.40 -3.37 -3.09
CA ALA A 308 -19.44 -4.36 -2.86
C ALA A 308 -19.32 -5.08 -1.50
N ASN A 309 -18.10 -5.20 -0.95
CA ASN A 309 -17.82 -6.02 0.25
C ASN A 309 -17.46 -5.20 1.50
N SER A 310 -17.70 -3.89 1.48
CA SER A 310 -17.45 -3.00 2.62
C SER A 310 -18.72 -2.47 3.27
N ALA A 311 -18.62 -2.04 4.54
CA ALA A 311 -19.68 -1.34 5.25
C ALA A 311 -20.14 -0.06 4.51
N ALA A 312 -21.20 0.59 4.98
CA ALA A 312 -21.78 1.75 4.29
C ALA A 312 -20.79 2.91 4.15
N ASP A 313 -19.91 3.11 5.13
CA ASP A 313 -18.84 4.11 5.12
C ASP A 313 -17.59 3.70 4.30
N GLY A 314 -17.57 2.47 3.78
CA GLY A 314 -16.49 1.94 2.95
C GLY A 314 -15.40 1.19 3.72
N ILE A 315 -15.46 1.12 5.06
CA ILE A 315 -14.48 0.35 5.83
C ILE A 315 -14.75 -1.16 5.66
N PRO A 316 -13.76 -1.96 5.23
CA PRO A 316 -13.95 -3.38 5.00
C PRO A 316 -13.76 -4.19 6.29
N VAL A 317 -14.41 -5.35 6.37
CA VAL A 317 -13.99 -6.41 7.29
C VAL A 317 -12.56 -6.86 6.97
N TRP A 318 -11.81 -7.41 7.93
CA TRP A 318 -10.43 -7.83 7.66
C TRP A 318 -10.30 -8.93 6.60
N ASP A 319 -11.32 -9.79 6.48
CA ASP A 319 -11.42 -10.83 5.46
C ASP A 319 -12.89 -11.13 5.14
N THR A 320 -13.24 -11.17 3.85
CA THR A 320 -14.64 -11.31 3.40
C THR A 320 -15.25 -12.68 3.64
N GLY A 321 -14.43 -13.70 3.89
CA GLY A 321 -14.89 -15.06 4.15
C GLY A 321 -14.75 -15.48 5.62
N ALA A 322 -14.34 -14.57 6.51
CA ALA A 322 -14.17 -14.90 7.92
C ALA A 322 -15.51 -15.31 8.56
N PRO A 323 -15.54 -16.26 9.51
CA PRO A 323 -16.78 -16.87 10.00
C PRO A 323 -17.76 -15.89 10.64
N GLY A 324 -17.25 -14.84 11.28
CA GLY A 324 -18.05 -13.82 11.93
C GLY A 324 -18.77 -12.91 10.95
N VAL A 325 -18.34 -12.83 9.68
CA VAL A 325 -18.99 -12.01 8.64
C VAL A 325 -20.45 -12.42 8.44
N ALA A 326 -20.73 -13.73 8.40
CA ALA A 326 -22.10 -14.23 8.26
C ALA A 326 -23.01 -13.80 9.43
N ALA A 327 -22.43 -13.60 10.62
CA ALA A 327 -23.14 -13.15 11.81
C ALA A 327 -23.32 -11.62 11.90
N LEU A 328 -22.67 -10.84 11.02
CA LEU A 328 -22.88 -9.39 10.91
C LEU A 328 -24.18 -9.03 10.19
N GLY A 329 -24.79 -9.95 9.44
CA GLY A 329 -25.99 -9.69 8.65
C GLY A 329 -25.71 -8.74 7.48
N ALA A 330 -26.63 -7.79 7.22
CA ALA A 330 -26.50 -6.79 6.16
C ALA A 330 -25.57 -5.63 6.55
N TYR A 331 -24.31 -5.95 6.89
CA TYR A 331 -23.34 -4.95 7.36
C TYR A 331 -23.01 -3.87 6.34
N GLN A 332 -23.29 -4.11 5.05
CA GLN A 332 -23.14 -3.14 3.98
C GLN A 332 -24.15 -1.98 4.07
N ASP A 333 -25.24 -2.14 4.85
CA ASP A 333 -26.30 -1.14 4.98
C ASP A 333 -26.06 -0.11 6.07
N ALA A 334 -25.13 -0.35 6.99
CA ALA A 334 -24.80 0.53 8.11
C ALA A 334 -23.32 0.93 8.08
N PRO A 335 -22.95 2.08 8.68
CA PRO A 335 -21.54 2.39 8.95
C PRO A 335 -20.89 1.26 9.74
N SER A 336 -19.59 1.09 9.55
CA SER A 336 -18.80 0.11 10.27
C SER A 336 -18.85 0.38 11.78
N ASP A 337 -19.00 -0.69 12.56
CA ASP A 337 -18.85 -0.65 14.02
C ASP A 337 -17.58 -1.42 14.38
N PRO A 338 -16.43 -0.75 14.59
CA PRO A 338 -15.20 -1.43 14.96
C PRO A 338 -15.26 -2.05 16.37
N TYR A 339 -16.30 -1.75 17.14
CA TYR A 339 -16.56 -2.31 18.47
C TYR A 339 -17.68 -3.36 18.48
N ASN A 340 -18.06 -3.90 17.33
CA ASN A 340 -18.96 -5.06 17.29
C ASN A 340 -18.35 -6.30 17.99
N ALA A 341 -19.13 -7.37 18.15
CA ALA A 341 -18.71 -8.59 18.87
C ALA A 341 -18.42 -9.80 17.96
N ARG A 342 -18.52 -9.63 16.62
CA ARG A 342 -18.57 -10.72 15.65
C ARG A 342 -17.30 -10.84 14.81
N GLU A 343 -16.86 -9.76 14.16
CA GLU A 343 -15.72 -9.78 13.24
C GLU A 343 -15.08 -8.37 13.14
N PRO A 344 -13.74 -8.24 13.16
CA PRO A 344 -13.10 -6.94 13.12
C PRO A 344 -13.11 -6.35 11.70
N TYR A 345 -13.21 -5.03 11.67
CA TYR A 345 -12.90 -4.22 10.50
C TYR A 345 -11.41 -3.96 10.41
N ASP A 346 -10.90 -3.65 9.21
CA ASP A 346 -9.49 -3.29 9.00
C ASP A 346 -9.39 -1.90 8.35
N SER A 347 -9.13 -0.89 9.19
CA SER A 347 -8.97 0.50 8.74
C SER A 347 -7.75 0.68 7.83
N SER A 348 -6.70 -0.14 8.03
CA SER A 348 -5.50 -0.05 7.20
C SER A 348 -5.79 -0.44 5.74
N ALA A 349 -6.60 -1.47 5.50
CA ALA A 349 -7.08 -1.81 4.16
C ALA A 349 -7.88 -0.66 3.54
N ALA A 350 -8.75 -0.02 4.31
CA ALA A 350 -9.50 1.16 3.86
C ALA A 350 -8.60 2.35 3.48
N ALA A 351 -7.58 2.67 4.27
CA ALA A 351 -6.66 3.77 3.96
C ALA A 351 -5.82 3.52 2.69
N ILE A 352 -5.48 2.26 2.42
CA ILE A 352 -4.79 1.84 1.20
C ILE A 352 -5.74 1.93 -0.01
N ALA A 353 -6.94 1.38 0.11
CA ALA A 353 -7.96 1.41 -0.95
C ALA A 353 -8.39 2.84 -1.28
N ALA A 354 -8.53 3.72 -0.30
CA ALA A 354 -8.90 5.12 -0.53
C ALA A 354 -7.91 5.85 -1.48
N GLN A 355 -6.62 5.55 -1.38
CA GLN A 355 -5.62 6.04 -2.33
C GLN A 355 -5.80 5.42 -3.72
N GLY A 356 -6.07 4.11 -3.78
CA GLY A 356 -6.36 3.38 -5.01
C GLY A 356 -7.54 4.01 -5.76
N PHE A 357 -8.68 4.16 -5.08
CA PHE A 357 -9.87 4.83 -5.58
C PHE A 357 -9.60 6.24 -6.11
N TYR A 358 -8.89 7.10 -5.36
CA TYR A 358 -8.66 8.48 -5.80
C TYR A 358 -7.79 8.53 -7.07
N ARG A 359 -6.69 7.75 -7.08
CA ARG A 359 -5.76 7.66 -8.22
C ARG A 359 -6.43 7.06 -9.45
N LEU A 360 -7.15 5.97 -9.28
CA LEU A 360 -7.92 5.32 -10.36
C LEU A 360 -8.98 6.27 -10.91
N GLY A 361 -9.72 6.96 -10.04
CA GLY A 361 -10.74 7.92 -10.46
C GLY A 361 -10.15 9.07 -11.28
N LYS A 362 -9.00 9.62 -10.86
CA LYS A 362 -8.27 10.63 -11.64
C LYS A 362 -7.78 10.10 -12.99
N TYR A 363 -7.26 8.87 -13.02
CA TYR A 363 -6.84 8.23 -14.26
C TYR A 363 -8.01 8.11 -15.25
N LEU A 364 -9.16 7.61 -14.79
CA LEU A 364 -10.38 7.46 -15.58
C LEU A 364 -10.91 8.80 -16.12
N GLU A 365 -10.98 9.84 -15.27
CA GLU A 365 -11.35 11.19 -15.72
C GLU A 365 -10.41 11.68 -16.84
N THR A 366 -9.10 11.47 -16.69
CA THR A 366 -8.08 11.91 -17.66
C THR A 366 -8.22 11.20 -19.01
N LYS A 367 -8.63 9.93 -19.04
CA LYS A 367 -8.87 9.17 -20.28
C LYS A 367 -10.28 9.36 -20.86
N GLY A 368 -11.12 10.19 -20.24
CA GLY A 368 -12.44 10.56 -20.75
C GLY A 368 -13.63 9.81 -20.13
N ASP A 369 -13.42 9.00 -19.10
CA ASP A 369 -14.50 8.35 -18.33
C ASP A 369 -14.82 9.14 -17.05
N ALA A 370 -15.46 10.30 -17.25
CA ALA A 370 -15.71 11.24 -16.16
C ALA A 370 -16.69 10.70 -15.10
N GLU A 371 -17.69 9.91 -15.50
CA GLU A 371 -18.71 9.40 -14.58
C GLU A 371 -18.13 8.32 -13.65
N GLN A 372 -17.44 7.32 -14.20
CA GLN A 372 -16.80 6.30 -13.37
C GLN A 372 -15.63 6.88 -12.57
N GLY A 373 -14.89 7.81 -13.17
CA GLY A 373 -13.82 8.53 -12.47
C GLY A 373 -14.31 9.32 -11.25
N LYS A 374 -15.44 10.02 -11.39
CA LYS A 374 -16.11 10.72 -10.29
C LYS A 374 -16.59 9.76 -9.22
N GLN A 375 -17.15 8.60 -9.60
CA GLN A 375 -17.63 7.60 -8.65
C GLN A 375 -16.52 7.13 -7.70
N TYR A 376 -15.34 6.75 -8.22
CA TYR A 376 -14.23 6.30 -7.37
C TYR A 376 -13.61 7.44 -6.57
N LYS A 377 -13.49 8.65 -7.11
CA LYS A 377 -13.07 9.81 -6.30
C LYS A 377 -14.01 10.08 -5.14
N GLN A 378 -15.33 9.92 -5.33
CA GLN A 378 -16.29 10.07 -4.24
C GLN A 378 -16.24 8.91 -3.23
N ALA A 379 -15.92 7.69 -3.68
CA ALA A 379 -15.61 6.60 -2.76
C ALA A 379 -14.40 6.94 -1.87
N ALA A 380 -13.32 7.46 -2.46
CA ALA A 380 -12.16 7.91 -1.69
C ALA A 380 -12.52 9.01 -0.67
N LEU A 381 -13.30 10.02 -1.05
CA LEU A 381 -13.72 11.08 -0.12
C LEU A 381 -14.64 10.56 1.00
N THR A 382 -15.51 9.60 0.70
CA THR A 382 -16.36 8.95 1.72
C THR A 382 -15.49 8.19 2.73
N LEU A 383 -14.46 7.47 2.27
CA LEU A 383 -13.48 6.83 3.14
C LEU A 383 -12.68 7.84 3.97
N ALA A 384 -12.28 8.97 3.38
CA ALA A 384 -11.58 10.04 4.10
C ALA A 384 -12.41 10.57 5.28
N GLN A 385 -13.72 10.77 5.07
CA GLN A 385 -14.63 11.20 6.13
C GLN A 385 -14.66 10.21 7.31
N ALA A 386 -14.69 8.90 7.03
CA ALA A 386 -14.73 7.88 8.07
C ALA A 386 -13.38 7.66 8.77
N LEU A 387 -12.28 7.62 8.02
CA LEU A 387 -10.94 7.31 8.54
C LEU A 387 -10.36 8.43 9.41
N PHE A 388 -10.68 9.69 9.12
CA PHE A 388 -10.10 10.85 9.80
C PHE A 388 -11.02 11.44 10.88
N GLU A 389 -12.03 10.68 11.31
CA GLU A 389 -12.88 10.96 12.46
C GLU A 389 -12.83 9.80 13.47
N GLU A 390 -13.23 10.07 14.72
CA GLU A 390 -13.44 8.99 15.69
C GLU A 390 -14.60 8.09 15.22
N PRO A 391 -14.51 6.76 15.41
CA PRO A 391 -13.54 6.04 16.24
C PRO A 391 -12.23 5.66 15.54
N TYR A 392 -12.04 5.97 14.26
CA TYR A 392 -10.85 5.54 13.50
C TYR A 392 -9.62 6.42 13.73
N LEU A 393 -9.80 7.73 13.86
CA LEU A 393 -8.73 8.63 14.25
C LEU A 393 -8.48 8.53 15.76
N SER A 394 -7.27 8.14 16.14
CA SER A 394 -6.80 8.15 17.52
C SER A 394 -6.62 9.59 18.01
N THR A 395 -7.54 10.12 18.79
CA THR A 395 -7.42 11.46 19.41
C THR A 395 -6.77 11.40 20.80
N ASP A 396 -6.65 10.21 21.39
CA ASP A 396 -6.06 9.99 22.69
C ASP A 396 -4.54 10.27 22.65
N PRO A 397 -4.03 11.22 23.46
CA PRO A 397 -2.60 11.56 23.49
C PRO A 397 -1.72 10.46 24.10
N SER A 398 -2.29 9.48 24.81
CA SER A 398 -1.56 8.33 25.36
C SER A 398 -1.32 7.22 24.34
N HIS A 399 -2.13 7.16 23.29
CA HIS A 399 -1.98 6.19 22.21
C HIS A 399 -0.94 6.68 21.17
N GLN A 400 0.02 5.85 20.82
CA GLN A 400 1.12 6.22 19.91
C GLN A 400 0.74 6.18 18.43
N GLY A 401 -0.21 5.32 18.05
CA GLY A 401 -0.70 5.21 16.68
C GLY A 401 -1.76 6.26 16.31
N LEU A 402 -1.92 6.49 15.00
CA LEU A 402 -2.86 7.44 14.40
C LEU A 402 -4.17 6.79 13.97
N LEU A 403 -4.09 5.76 13.12
CA LEU A 403 -5.26 5.11 12.53
C LEU A 403 -5.56 3.84 13.32
N LEU A 404 -6.65 3.84 14.09
CA LEU A 404 -7.08 2.74 14.93
C LEU A 404 -7.82 1.66 14.13
N HIS A 405 -7.97 0.49 14.75
CA HIS A 405 -8.71 -0.66 14.22
C HIS A 405 -8.04 -1.29 12.99
N SER A 406 -6.71 -1.32 13.00
CA SER A 406 -5.93 -2.13 12.07
C SER A 406 -5.97 -3.60 12.49
N VAL A 407 -5.99 -4.52 11.52
CA VAL A 407 -5.87 -5.97 11.77
C VAL A 407 -4.63 -6.49 11.08
N TYR A 408 -3.60 -6.89 11.82
CA TYR A 408 -2.34 -7.35 11.27
C TYR A 408 -2.35 -8.82 10.82
N HIS A 409 -2.49 -9.76 11.75
CA HIS A 409 -2.34 -11.19 11.44
C HIS A 409 -3.27 -12.05 12.29
N ARG A 410 -4.54 -12.07 11.87
CA ARG A 410 -5.61 -12.73 12.62
C ARG A 410 -5.42 -14.24 12.79
N PRO A 411 -5.02 -15.02 11.77
CA PRO A 411 -4.80 -16.46 11.93
C PRO A 411 -3.70 -16.82 12.95
N ASN A 412 -2.71 -15.95 13.16
CA ASN A 412 -1.61 -16.21 14.09
C ASN A 412 -1.85 -15.61 15.49
N GLY A 413 -3.03 -15.02 15.71
CA GLY A 413 -3.42 -14.44 17.00
C GLY A 413 -2.54 -13.25 17.42
N TRP A 414 -2.01 -12.48 16.46
CA TRP A 414 -1.14 -11.35 16.77
C TRP A 414 -1.87 -10.07 17.13
N ASP A 415 -3.14 -9.97 16.76
CA ASP A 415 -3.95 -8.78 16.99
C ASP A 415 -4.45 -8.75 18.43
N HIS A 416 -4.17 -7.66 19.13
CA HIS A 416 -4.59 -7.49 20.53
C HIS A 416 -6.12 -7.47 20.62
N VAL A 417 -6.66 -8.27 21.55
CA VAL A 417 -8.07 -8.28 21.92
C VAL A 417 -8.18 -7.68 23.32
N PRO A 418 -8.76 -6.48 23.48
CA PRO A 418 -8.87 -5.86 24.79
C PRO A 418 -9.68 -6.71 25.77
N ALA A 419 -9.41 -6.56 27.07
CA ALA A 419 -10.10 -7.30 28.11
C ALA A 419 -11.63 -7.11 28.02
N GLY A 420 -12.38 -8.23 28.09
CA GLY A 420 -13.84 -8.23 27.95
C GLY A 420 -14.37 -8.18 26.50
N ARG A 421 -13.48 -8.14 25.50
CA ARG A 421 -13.84 -8.16 24.07
C ARG A 421 -13.60 -9.56 23.48
N THR A 422 -14.24 -9.84 22.34
CA THR A 422 -14.11 -11.12 21.61
C THR A 422 -13.32 -10.99 20.31
N ILE A 423 -13.15 -9.76 19.82
CA ILE A 423 -12.44 -9.45 18.58
C ILE A 423 -11.42 -8.32 18.81
N PRO A 424 -10.38 -8.21 17.96
CA PRO A 424 -9.42 -7.11 18.01
C PRO A 424 -10.09 -5.79 17.70
N CYS A 425 -9.71 -4.75 18.43
CA CYS A 425 -10.13 -3.38 18.19
C CYS A 425 -9.23 -2.42 18.98
N GLY A 426 -9.10 -1.17 18.51
CA GLY A 426 -8.46 -0.10 19.25
C GLY A 426 -6.95 0.02 19.06
N GLU A 427 -6.36 -0.75 18.16
CA GLU A 427 -4.91 -0.70 17.88
C GLU A 427 -4.63 -0.18 16.47
N SER A 428 -3.46 0.44 16.30
CA SER A 428 -2.92 0.96 15.05
C SER A 428 -1.84 0.08 14.46
N SER A 429 -1.51 0.35 13.20
CA SER A 429 -0.37 -0.25 12.52
C SER A 429 0.46 0.80 11.82
N MET A 430 1.76 0.55 11.69
CA MET A 430 2.68 1.50 11.09
C MET A 430 2.38 1.75 9.59
N TRP A 431 1.94 0.72 8.86
CA TRP A 431 1.45 0.89 7.48
C TRP A 431 0.10 1.61 7.42
N GLY A 432 -0.78 1.40 8.40
CA GLY A 432 -2.07 2.08 8.49
C GLY A 432 -1.88 3.58 8.69
N ASP A 433 -1.03 3.95 9.65
CA ASP A 433 -0.63 5.34 9.91
C ASP A 433 0.00 5.97 8.67
N TYR A 434 0.98 5.31 8.04
CA TYR A 434 1.64 5.84 6.84
C TYR A 434 0.66 6.05 5.68
N HIS A 435 -0.19 5.07 5.37
CA HIS A 435 -1.13 5.20 4.26
C HIS A 435 -2.29 6.16 4.55
N ALA A 436 -2.69 6.33 5.82
CA ALA A 436 -3.57 7.41 6.23
C ALA A 436 -2.92 8.78 5.98
N MET A 437 -1.66 8.96 6.37
CA MET A 437 -0.91 10.20 6.13
C MET A 437 -0.66 10.47 4.64
N GLU A 438 -0.29 9.46 3.86
CA GLU A 438 -0.07 9.55 2.41
C GLU A 438 -1.37 9.94 1.70
N PHE A 439 -2.50 9.37 2.12
CA PHE A 439 -3.82 9.73 1.61
C PHE A 439 -4.26 11.14 2.00
N ALA A 440 -4.09 11.51 3.28
CA ALA A 440 -4.43 12.85 3.75
C ALA A 440 -3.61 13.92 3.02
N LEU A 441 -2.32 13.68 2.80
CA LEU A 441 -1.44 14.57 2.05
C LEU A 441 -1.87 14.69 0.58
N LEU A 442 -2.22 13.56 -0.06
CA LEU A 442 -2.74 13.54 -1.43
C LEU A 442 -3.96 14.45 -1.57
N LEU A 443 -4.95 14.32 -0.68
CA LEU A 443 -6.16 15.13 -0.71
C LEU A 443 -5.89 16.60 -0.37
N LYS A 444 -5.03 16.88 0.62
CA LYS A 444 -4.67 18.25 1.03
C LYS A 444 -4.02 19.01 -0.12
N ARG A 445 -3.02 18.41 -0.78
CA ARG A 445 -2.37 18.99 -1.96
C ARG A 445 -3.37 19.29 -3.06
N GLU A 446 -4.31 18.39 -3.32
CA GLU A 446 -5.33 18.57 -4.34
C GLU A 446 -6.33 19.68 -3.98
N ALA A 447 -6.75 19.76 -2.71
CA ALA A 447 -7.63 20.82 -2.22
C ALA A 447 -6.98 22.22 -2.30
N GLU A 448 -5.67 22.29 -2.10
CA GLU A 448 -4.86 23.50 -2.13
C GLU A 448 -4.33 23.86 -3.54
N GLY A 449 -4.60 23.02 -4.55
CA GLY A 449 -4.09 23.21 -5.91
C GLY A 449 -2.57 23.02 -6.04
N GLY A 450 -1.96 22.29 -5.11
CA GLY A 450 -0.54 21.94 -5.10
C GLY A 450 -0.18 20.82 -6.09
N THR A 451 1.11 20.46 -6.10
CA THR A 451 1.61 19.38 -6.96
C THR A 451 1.00 18.02 -6.56
N TYR A 452 0.33 17.38 -7.50
CA TYR A 452 -0.28 16.07 -7.31
C TYR A 452 0.76 15.02 -6.86
N LEU A 453 0.47 14.34 -5.75
CA LEU A 453 1.40 13.41 -5.11
C LEU A 453 1.57 12.12 -5.93
N ARG A 454 2.76 11.90 -6.47
CA ARG A 454 3.17 10.67 -7.17
C ARG A 454 4.43 10.09 -6.54
N PHE A 455 4.68 8.82 -6.77
CA PHE A 455 5.86 8.13 -6.21
C PHE A 455 7.16 8.38 -7.00
N PHE A 456 7.10 9.04 -8.17
CA PHE A 456 8.20 9.13 -9.15
C PHE A 456 8.60 10.55 -9.53
#